data_AF-A0A965ZE40-F1
#
_entry.id   AF-A0A965ZE40-F1
#
_cell.length_a   1.000
_cell.length_b   1.000
_cell.length_c   1.000
_cell.angle_alpha   90.00
_cell.angle_beta   90.00
_cell.angle_gamma   90.00
#
_symmetry.space_group_name_H-M   'P 1'
#
loop_
_entity.id
_entity.type
_entity.pdbx_description
1 polymer ?
#
loop_
_entity_poly.entity_id
_entity_poly.type
_entity_poly.pdbx_seq_one_letter_code
_entity_poly.pdbx_strand_id
1 'polypeptide(L)'
;MVPFNLQIELGARPVTFSVEQLDPLADMAGFMRYQVRTFRDCAIVFVNVEEEQMLPDDLIGFSEDEVFTPPEVNVIAQAIRQYHDSRNWNSDQMVFDF
;
A
#
# COMPACT_ATOMS: atom_id res chain seq x y z
N MET A 1 -8.33 2.12 -11.19
CA MET A 1 -9.21 1.88 -10.02
C MET A 1 -9.48 3.22 -9.34
N VAL A 2 -10.23 3.32 -8.22
CA VAL A 2 -10.45 4.61 -7.55
C VAL A 2 -9.22 4.94 -6.69
N PRO A 3 -8.54 6.09 -6.88
CA PRO A 3 -7.43 6.49 -6.04
C PRO A 3 -7.91 6.85 -4.64
N PHE A 4 -7.06 6.62 -3.64
CA PHE A 4 -7.29 6.99 -2.25
C PHE A 4 -6.12 7.80 -1.71
N ASN A 5 -6.37 8.59 -0.67
CA ASN A 5 -5.33 9.40 -0.05
C ASN A 5 -4.88 8.77 1.27
N LEU A 6 -3.57 8.70 1.47
CA LEU A 6 -2.96 8.31 2.74
C LEU A 6 -2.22 9.51 3.33
N GLN A 7 -2.29 9.66 4.65
CA GLN A 7 -1.47 10.60 5.39
C GLN A 7 -0.58 9.79 6.32
N ILE A 8 0.73 9.84 6.06
CA ILE A 8 1.73 9.07 6.83
C ILE A 8 2.84 9.99 7.30
N GLU A 9 3.50 9.62 8.40
CA GLU A 9 4.66 10.34 8.89
C GLU A 9 5.94 9.71 8.30
N LEU A 10 6.64 10.47 7.45
CA LEU A 10 7.97 10.10 6.94
C LEU A 10 9.03 10.98 7.59
N GLY A 11 9.95 10.37 8.34
CA GLY A 11 11.04 11.11 9.00
C GLY A 11 10.54 12.26 9.88
N ALA A 12 9.47 12.02 10.66
CA ALA A 12 8.78 13.00 11.51
C ALA A 12 8.12 14.18 10.75
N ARG A 13 7.84 14.01 9.45
CA ARG A 13 7.07 14.96 8.64
C ARG A 13 5.78 14.28 8.16
N PRO A 14 4.60 14.89 8.37
CA PRO A 14 3.38 14.39 7.78
C PRO A 14 3.41 14.63 6.27
N VAL A 15 3.23 13.57 5.49
CA VAL A 15 3.18 13.60 4.04
C VAL A 15 1.87 12.98 3.57
N THR A 16 1.20 13.68 2.66
CA THR A 16 0.00 13.18 1.99
C THR A 16 0.38 12.53 0.67
N PHE A 17 -0.04 11.30 0.50
CA PHE A 17 0.10 10.52 -0.71
C PHE A 17 -1.25 10.32 -1.37
N SER A 18 -1.30 10.45 -2.69
CA SER A 18 -2.37 9.89 -3.51
C SER A 18 -1.90 8.54 -4.01
N VAL A 19 -2.66 7.50 -3.70
CA VAL A 19 -2.34 6.11 -4.04
C VAL A 19 -3.39 5.58 -5.00
N GLU A 20 -2.94 5.06 -6.13
CA GLU A 20 -3.79 4.39 -7.10
C GLU A 20 -3.35 2.94 -7.29
N GLN A 21 -4.27 2.00 -7.12
CA GLN A 21 -4.03 0.60 -7.44
C GLN A 21 -4.01 0.41 -8.96
N LEU A 22 -2.90 -0.14 -9.46
CA LEU A 22 -2.68 -0.37 -10.89
C LEU A 22 -3.19 -1.74 -11.33
N ASP A 23 -3.04 -2.76 -10.49
CA ASP A 23 -3.43 -4.13 -10.80
C ASP A 23 -4.70 -4.55 -10.07
N PRO A 24 -5.63 -5.26 -10.73
CA PRO A 24 -6.87 -5.71 -10.11
C PRO A 24 -6.67 -6.87 -9.11
N LEU A 25 -5.58 -7.62 -9.24
CA LEU A 25 -5.27 -8.80 -8.43
C LEU A 25 -3.76 -8.85 -8.15
N ALA A 26 -3.39 -9.55 -7.08
CA ALA A 26 -2.00 -9.87 -6.78
C ALA A 26 -1.40 -10.79 -7.87
N ASP A 27 -0.09 -10.68 -8.05
CA ASP A 27 0.67 -11.60 -8.87
C ASP A 27 0.86 -12.98 -8.20
N MET A 28 1.58 -13.89 -8.85
CA MET A 28 1.83 -15.24 -8.32
C MET A 28 2.64 -15.26 -7.01
N ALA A 29 3.28 -14.14 -6.65
CA ALA A 29 4.05 -13.99 -5.42
C ALA A 29 3.30 -13.20 -4.34
N GLY A 30 2.05 -12.79 -4.60
CA GLY A 30 1.23 -12.05 -3.63
C GLY A 30 1.41 -10.53 -3.65
N PHE A 31 2.09 -9.98 -4.67
CA PHE A 31 2.32 -8.53 -4.77
C PHE A 31 1.30 -7.86 -5.68
N MET A 32 0.84 -6.67 -5.26
CA MET A 32 0.05 -5.75 -6.08
C MET A 32 0.83 -4.45 -6.30
N ARG A 33 0.68 -3.85 -7.49
CA ARG A 33 1.30 -2.55 -7.79
C ARG A 33 0.39 -1.39 -7.44
N TYR A 34 0.99 -0.41 -6.78
CA TYR A 34 0.37 0.86 -6.44
C TYR A 34 1.23 1.99 -6.98
N GLN A 35 0.59 2.92 -7.69
CA GLN A 35 1.22 4.18 -7.99
C GLN A 35 1.04 5.12 -6.80
N VAL A 36 2.16 5.58 -6.26
CA VAL A 36 2.22 6.46 -5.09
C VAL A 36 2.70 7.82 -5.54
N ARG A 37 1.86 8.83 -5.38
CA ARG A 37 2.13 10.22 -5.78
C ARG A 37 2.13 11.15 -4.57
N THR A 38 3.16 11.96 -4.45
CA THR A 38 3.15 13.16 -3.61
C THR A 38 2.91 14.39 -4.49
N PHE A 39 2.99 15.58 -3.92
CA PHE A 39 3.00 16.82 -4.70
C PHE A 39 4.18 16.92 -5.68
N ARG A 40 5.32 16.31 -5.34
CA ARG A 40 6.58 16.48 -6.07
C ARG A 40 7.00 15.22 -6.83
N ASP A 41 6.70 14.06 -6.27
CA ASP A 41 7.30 12.80 -6.62
C ASP A 41 6.24 11.76 -6.96
N CYS A 42 6.58 10.81 -7.82
CA CYS A 42 5.72 9.73 -8.25
C CYS A 42 6.57 8.48 -8.37
N ALA A 43 6.14 7.38 -7.76
CA ALA A 43 6.81 6.10 -7.87
C ALA A 43 5.80 4.96 -7.94
N ILE A 44 6.24 3.83 -8.51
CA ILE A 44 5.50 2.57 -8.42
C ILE A 44 6.04 1.79 -7.22
N VAL A 45 5.13 1.36 -6.35
CA VAL A 45 5.42 0.53 -5.18
C VAL A 45 4.69 -0.79 -5.31
N PHE A 46 5.45 -1.89 -5.19
CA PHE A 46 4.93 -3.24 -5.09
C PHE A 46 4.67 -3.53 -3.63
N VAL A 47 3.45 -3.91 -3.28
CA VAL A 47 3.03 -4.17 -1.90
C VAL A 47 2.55 -5.61 -1.81
N ASN A 48 3.09 -6.37 -0.85
CA ASN A 48 2.58 -7.70 -0.55
C ASN A 48 1.24 -7.56 0.19
N VAL A 49 0.20 -8.16 -0.39
CA VAL A 49 -1.18 -8.10 0.10
C VAL A 49 -1.67 -9.43 0.68
N GLU A 50 -0.85 -10.48 0.63
CA GLU A 50 -1.20 -11.79 1.17
C GLU A 50 -1.24 -11.75 2.71
N GLU A 51 -2.21 -12.45 3.28
CA GLU A 51 -2.44 -12.50 4.74
C GLU A 51 -1.43 -13.37 5.49
N GLU A 52 -0.54 -14.09 4.79
CA GLU A 52 0.48 -14.89 5.47
C GLU A 52 1.33 -14.01 6.39
N GLN A 53 1.60 -14.53 7.59
CA GLN A 53 2.35 -13.85 8.65
C GLN A 53 3.77 -13.55 8.14
N MET A 54 3.95 -12.36 7.57
CA MET A 54 5.27 -11.84 7.23
C MET A 54 6.05 -11.64 8.53
N LEU A 55 7.29 -12.11 8.55
CA LEU A 55 8.18 -11.84 9.67
C LEU A 55 8.42 -10.32 9.75
N PRO A 56 8.74 -9.77 10.93
CA PRO A 56 9.00 -8.34 11.09
C PRO A 56 10.10 -7.78 10.17
N ASP A 57 11.01 -8.65 9.74
CA ASP A 57 12.14 -8.34 8.85
C ASP A 57 11.83 -8.56 7.36
N ASP A 58 10.66 -9.09 7.03
CA ASP A 58 10.28 -9.32 5.64
C ASP A 58 9.89 -8.01 4.96
N LEU A 59 10.39 -7.82 3.74
CA LEU A 59 10.13 -6.64 2.95
C LEU A 59 8.64 -6.60 2.56
N ILE A 60 7.88 -5.65 3.12
CA ILE A 60 6.43 -5.50 2.86
C ILE A 60 6.19 -4.86 1.48
N GLY A 61 7.17 -4.14 0.95
CA GLY A 61 7.14 -3.65 -0.40
C GLY A 61 8.47 -3.09 -0.91
N PHE A 62 8.58 -2.92 -2.21
CA PHE A 62 9.72 -2.30 -2.88
C PHE A 62 9.25 -1.28 -3.91
N SER A 63 10.07 -0.28 -4.20
CA SER A 63 9.80 0.68 -5.27
C SER A 63 10.63 0.35 -6.49
N GLU A 64 10.02 0.49 -7.68
CA GLU A 64 10.74 0.38 -8.95
C GLU A 64 11.70 1.56 -9.15
N ASP A 65 11.32 2.72 -8.61
CA ASP A 65 12.06 3.97 -8.71
C ASP A 65 12.79 4.26 -7.38
N GLU A 66 14.05 4.69 -7.44
CA GLU A 66 14.82 5.13 -6.24
C GLU A 66 14.39 6.52 -5.73
N VAL A 67 13.09 6.83 -5.86
CA VAL A 67 12.48 8.11 -5.45
C VAL A 67 12.30 8.14 -3.93
N PHE A 68 11.91 7.01 -3.34
CA PHE A 68 11.74 6.84 -1.91
C PHE A 68 12.85 5.95 -1.37
N THR A 69 13.34 6.24 -0.18
CA THR A 69 14.33 5.38 0.48
C THR A 69 13.70 4.05 0.91
N PRO A 70 14.45 2.95 1.02
CA PRO A 70 13.91 1.66 1.49
C PRO A 70 13.07 1.72 2.78
N PRO A 71 13.46 2.46 3.85
CA PRO A 71 12.62 2.59 5.03
C PRO A 71 11.31 3.35 4.76
N GLU A 72 11.32 4.37 3.90
CA GLU A 72 10.09 5.09 3.52
C GLU A 72 9.15 4.19 2.71
N VAL A 73 9.69 3.37 1.80
CA VAL A 73 8.90 2.41 1.02
C VAL A 73 8.22 1.40 1.94
N ASN A 74 8.90 0.90 2.97
CA ASN A 74 8.30 -0.01 3.95
C ASN A 74 7.13 0.65 4.70
N VAL A 75 7.27 1.91 5.12
CA VAL A 75 6.18 2.65 5.80
C VAL A 75 4.99 2.87 4.86
N ILE A 76 5.26 3.25 3.60
CA ILE A 76 4.24 3.41 2.57
C ILE A 76 3.50 2.09 2.31
N ALA A 77 4.24 1.00 2.09
CA ALA A 77 3.68 -0.32 1.83
C ALA A 77 2.82 -0.83 2.99
N GLN A 78 3.28 -0.64 4.23
CA GLN A 78 2.53 -0.99 5.43
C GLN A 78 1.22 -0.21 5.52
N ALA A 79 1.23 1.11 5.24
CA ALA A 79 0.03 1.93 5.25
C ALA A 79 -0.97 1.53 4.15
N ILE A 80 -0.47 1.17 2.95
CA ILE A 80 -1.30 0.66 1.86
C ILE A 80 -1.94 -0.67 2.23
N ARG A 81 -1.17 -1.59 2.84
CA ARG A 81 -1.67 -2.88 3.31
C ARG A 81 -2.76 -2.70 4.38
N GLN A 82 -2.52 -1.87 5.39
CA GLN A 82 -3.53 -1.56 6.41
C GLN A 82 -4.82 -0.99 5.80
N TYR A 83 -4.70 -0.11 4.80
CA TYR A 83 -5.86 0.42 4.09
C TYR A 83 -6.59 -0.68 3.29
N HIS A 84 -5.85 -1.53 2.59
CA HIS A 84 -6.38 -2.68 1.85
C HIS A 84 -7.15 -3.64 2.78
N ASP A 85 -6.56 -4.00 3.92
CA ASP A 85 -7.17 -4.87 4.93
C ASP A 85 -8.43 -4.23 5.54
N SER A 86 -8.38 -2.92 5.82
CA SER A 86 -9.56 -2.19 6.32
C SER A 86 -10.71 -2.16 5.31
N ARG A 87 -10.40 -2.16 4.01
CA ARG A 87 -11.40 -2.21 2.95
C ARG A 87 -12.01 -3.60 2.83
N ASN A 88 -11.19 -4.66 2.93
CA ASN A 88 -11.65 -6.04 2.93
C ASN A 88 -12.51 -6.36 4.15
N TRP A 89 -12.13 -5.86 5.32
CA TRP A 89 -12.95 -5.96 6.53
C TRP A 89 -14.32 -5.30 6.38
N ASN A 90 -14.37 -4.12 5.75
CA ASN A 90 -15.64 -3.44 5.47
C ASN A 90 -16.51 -4.18 4.45
N SER A 91 -15.93 -4.92 3.49
CA SER A 91 -16.71 -5.77 2.58
C SER A 91 -17.32 -6.99 3.28
N ASP A 92 -16.62 -7.59 4.25
CA ASP A 92 -17.13 -8.77 4.97
C ASP A 92 -18.27 -8.44 5.94
N GLN A 93 -18.38 -7.18 6.38
CA GLN A 93 -19.52 -6.71 7.19
C GLN A 93 -20.78 -6.35 6.37
N MET A 94 -20.74 -6.43 5.03
CA MET A 94 -21.91 -6.23 4.17
C MET A 94 -22.62 -7.55 3.80
N VAL A 95 -22.63 -8.55 4.68
CA VAL A 95 -23.66 -9.59 4.61
C VAL A 95 -24.97 -8.97 5.09
N PHE A 96 -25.73 -8.43 4.13
CA PHE A 96 -27.10 -7.96 4.35
C PHE A 96 -27.94 -9.12 4.90
N ASP A 97 -28.43 -8.93 6.12
CA ASP A 97 -29.53 -9.70 6.69
C ASP A 97 -30.79 -9.38 5.87
N PHE A 98 -31.26 -10.33 5.06
CA PHE A 98 -32.50 -10.25 4.25
C PHE A 98 -33.55 -11.23 4.78
#